data_AF-A0A9D0VC49-F1
#
_entry.id   AF-A0A9D0VC49-F1
#
_cell.length_a   1.000
_cell.length_b   1.000
_cell.length_c   1.000
_cell.angle_alpha   90.00
_cell.angle_beta   90.00
_cell.angle_gamma   90.00
#
_symmetry.space_group_name_H-M   'P 1'
#
loop_
_entity.id
_entity.type
_entity.pdbx_description
1 polymer ?
#
loop_
_entity_poly.entity_id
_entity_poly.type
_entity_poly.pdbx_seq_one_letter_code
_entity_poly.pdbx_strand_id
1 'polypeptide(L)'
;MLLVLVGLSGCAYVTREEFLDEWDSDRDGFPIGEDCAPNDSGIYPGAPDPRGDGCDTDCGREPDEDGDDWPDAADCGPSDPEIYPCSRFEVPGDGIDHDCDGLDSQRTDVCSGIDPDYPDALPRSCGEEG
;
A
#
# COMPACT_ATOMS: atom_id res chain seq x y z
N MET A 1 33.97 -20.62 -52.79
CA MET A 1 33.11 -21.10 -51.69
C MET A 1 32.94 -19.94 -50.73
N LEU A 2 31.86 -19.16 -50.88
CA LEU A 2 31.60 -17.98 -50.06
C LEU A 2 30.79 -18.42 -48.84
N LEU A 3 31.40 -18.43 -47.67
CA LEU A 3 30.71 -18.68 -46.41
C LEU A 3 29.98 -17.40 -46.01
N VAL A 4 28.66 -17.40 -46.16
CA VAL A 4 27.79 -16.34 -45.63
C VAL A 4 27.54 -16.68 -44.16
N LEU A 5 28.25 -16.00 -43.26
CA LEU A 5 27.95 -16.02 -41.83
C LEU A 5 26.74 -15.12 -41.59
N VAL A 6 25.56 -15.74 -41.47
CA VAL A 6 24.35 -15.05 -41.02
C VAL A 6 24.51 -14.79 -39.53
N GLY A 7 24.95 -13.57 -39.18
CA GLY A 7 25.01 -13.12 -37.80
C GLY A 7 23.60 -13.03 -37.23
N LEU A 8 23.28 -13.91 -36.28
CA LEU A 8 22.05 -13.83 -35.51
C LEU A 8 22.16 -12.64 -34.55
N SER A 9 21.79 -11.44 -35.01
CA SER A 9 21.41 -10.35 -34.11
C SER A 9 20.03 -10.65 -33.55
N GLY A 10 19.96 -11.60 -32.62
CA GLY A 10 18.81 -11.79 -31.76
C GLY A 10 18.95 -10.91 -30.53
N CYS A 11 17.86 -10.27 -30.11
CA CYS A 11 17.78 -9.74 -28.75
C CYS A 11 17.97 -10.92 -27.77
N ALA A 12 18.82 -10.77 -26.76
CA ALA A 12 18.88 -11.73 -25.67
C ALA A 12 17.53 -11.69 -24.94
N TYR A 13 16.79 -12.79 -24.98
CA TYR A 13 15.56 -12.95 -24.24
C TYR A 13 15.93 -13.52 -22.86
N VAL A 14 15.61 -12.79 -21.81
CA VAL A 14 15.75 -13.25 -20.42
C VAL A 14 14.35 -13.62 -19.96
N THR A 15 14.18 -14.79 -19.35
CA THR A 15 12.89 -15.19 -18.79
C THR A 15 12.57 -14.39 -17.52
N ARG A 16 11.30 -14.32 -17.11
CA ARG A 16 10.95 -13.69 -15.83
C ARG A 16 11.68 -14.35 -14.66
N GLU A 17 11.83 -15.67 -14.69
CA GLU A 17 12.53 -16.44 -13.66
C GLU A 17 14.01 -16.04 -13.57
N GLU A 18 14.71 -15.95 -14.70
CA GLU A 18 16.12 -15.51 -14.75
C GLU A 18 16.29 -14.03 -14.35
N PHE A 19 15.29 -13.20 -14.62
CA PHE A 19 15.28 -11.81 -14.18
C PHE A 19 15.10 -11.69 -12.67
N LEU A 20 14.14 -12.42 -12.09
CA LEU A 20 13.89 -12.41 -10.66
C LEU A 20 15.07 -13.02 -9.87
N ASP A 21 15.71 -14.09 -10.35
CA ASP A 21 16.87 -14.68 -9.66
C ASP A 21 18.02 -13.68 -9.42
N GLU A 22 18.13 -12.64 -10.26
CA GLU A 22 19.13 -11.58 -10.13
C GLU A 22 18.60 -10.32 -9.43
N TRP A 23 17.31 -10.00 -9.54
CA TRP A 23 16.73 -8.70 -9.16
C TRP A 23 15.64 -8.74 -8.08
N ASP A 24 15.28 -9.91 -7.60
CA ASP A 24 14.32 -10.14 -6.51
C ASP A 24 15.08 -10.73 -5.31
N SER A 25 15.34 -9.88 -4.31
CA SER A 25 16.33 -10.11 -3.26
C SER A 25 15.75 -10.96 -2.11
N ASP A 26 14.47 -10.80 -1.80
CA ASP A 26 13.74 -11.53 -0.75
C ASP A 26 12.79 -12.61 -1.28
N ARG A 27 12.58 -12.65 -2.60
CA ARG A 27 11.91 -13.74 -3.34
C ARG A 27 10.39 -13.77 -3.18
N ASP A 28 9.77 -12.60 -3.10
CA ASP A 28 8.30 -12.46 -3.14
C ASP A 28 7.71 -12.43 -4.57
N GLY A 29 8.57 -12.37 -5.59
CA GLY A 29 8.18 -12.32 -7.00
C GLY A 29 8.15 -10.92 -7.61
N PHE A 30 8.58 -9.91 -6.86
CA PHE A 30 8.70 -8.52 -7.28
C PHE A 30 10.17 -8.06 -7.30
N PRO A 31 10.63 -7.43 -8.39
CA PRO A 31 12.00 -6.95 -8.47
C PRO A 31 12.21 -5.68 -7.63
N ILE A 32 13.45 -5.43 -7.21
CA ILE A 32 13.89 -4.23 -6.44
C ILE A 32 13.36 -2.89 -6.98
N GLY A 33 13.05 -2.79 -8.28
CA GLY A 33 12.54 -1.57 -8.90
C GLY A 33 11.02 -1.35 -8.77
N GLU A 34 10.29 -2.40 -8.39
CA GLU A 34 8.83 -2.41 -8.19
C GLU A 34 8.48 -2.60 -6.72
N ASP A 35 9.36 -3.28 -5.97
CA ASP A 35 9.21 -3.52 -4.54
C ASP A 35 9.72 -2.35 -3.69
N CYS A 36 8.87 -1.89 -2.78
CA CYS A 36 9.10 -0.80 -1.86
C CYS A 36 9.94 -1.22 -0.63
N ALA A 37 10.04 -2.53 -0.35
CA ALA A 37 10.86 -3.14 0.69
C ALA A 37 11.68 -4.35 0.18
N PRO A 38 12.73 -4.14 -0.66
CA PRO A 38 13.52 -5.20 -1.34
C PRO A 38 14.30 -6.19 -0.49
N ASN A 39 14.08 -6.21 0.82
CA ASN A 39 14.68 -7.18 1.73
C ASN A 39 13.65 -7.79 2.69
N ASP A 40 12.36 -7.57 2.46
CA ASP A 40 11.25 -8.08 3.25
C ASP A 40 10.15 -8.66 2.36
N SER A 41 10.18 -9.98 2.17
CA SER A 41 9.19 -10.72 1.36
C SER A 41 7.73 -10.62 1.87
N GLY A 42 7.52 -10.00 3.03
CA GLY A 42 6.19 -9.70 3.57
C GLY A 42 5.58 -8.41 3.03
N ILE A 43 6.37 -7.54 2.40
CA ILE A 43 5.97 -6.23 1.88
C ILE A 43 6.24 -6.25 0.37
N TYR A 44 5.19 -6.15 -0.44
CA TYR A 44 5.30 -6.19 -1.89
C TYR A 44 4.06 -5.62 -2.57
N PRO A 45 4.14 -5.20 -3.85
CA PRO A 45 2.97 -4.69 -4.59
C PRO A 45 1.74 -5.61 -4.51
N GLY A 46 0.69 -5.15 -3.83
CA GLY A 46 -0.56 -5.88 -3.64
C GLY A 46 -0.52 -7.00 -2.58
N ALA A 47 0.40 -6.93 -1.62
CA ALA A 47 0.35 -7.75 -0.41
C ALA A 47 -0.93 -7.47 0.41
N PRO A 48 -1.36 -8.40 1.28
CA PRO A 48 -2.46 -8.12 2.19
C PRO A 48 -2.05 -7.07 3.24
N ASP A 49 -2.70 -5.91 3.22
CA ASP A 49 -2.44 -4.83 4.17
C ASP A 49 -3.53 -4.70 5.25
N PRO A 50 -3.22 -4.99 6.53
CA PRO A 50 -4.17 -4.80 7.62
C PRO A 50 -4.31 -3.32 7.99
N ARG A 51 -5.54 -2.80 8.04
CA ARG A 51 -5.69 -1.38 8.40
C ARG A 51 -5.29 -1.02 9.83
N GLY A 52 -4.65 0.13 9.96
CA GLY A 52 -4.39 0.81 11.23
C GLY A 52 -3.37 0.10 12.12
N ASP A 53 -2.51 -0.75 11.55
CA ASP A 53 -1.29 -1.22 12.19
C ASP A 53 -0.06 -0.35 11.86
N GLY A 54 -0.24 0.72 11.07
CA GLY A 54 0.78 1.74 10.76
C GLY A 54 1.82 1.24 9.75
N CYS A 55 1.39 0.41 8.81
CA CYS A 55 2.21 -0.39 7.93
C CYS A 55 1.73 -0.30 6.48
N ASP A 56 2.65 -0.02 5.56
CA ASP A 56 2.42 -0.16 4.11
C ASP A 56 3.06 -1.47 3.70
N THR A 57 2.26 -2.54 3.63
CA THR A 57 2.73 -3.84 3.14
C THR A 57 2.49 -4.02 1.65
N ASP A 58 1.57 -3.26 1.05
CA ASP A 58 1.17 -3.46 -0.34
C ASP A 58 1.89 -2.56 -1.35
N CYS A 59 2.84 -1.74 -0.90
CA CYS A 59 3.61 -0.77 -1.70
C CYS A 59 2.72 0.27 -2.41
N GLY A 60 1.53 0.53 -1.87
CA GLY A 60 0.62 1.54 -2.36
C GLY A 60 1.17 2.94 -2.20
N ARG A 61 0.68 3.88 -3.00
CA ARG A 61 0.96 5.30 -2.79
C ARG A 61 -0.27 6.13 -3.06
N GLU A 62 -0.98 6.49 -2.01
CA GLU A 62 -2.11 7.39 -2.09
C GLU A 62 -1.84 8.65 -1.27
N PRO A 63 -2.41 9.81 -1.65
CA PRO A 63 -2.35 11.00 -0.82
C PRO A 63 -3.09 10.78 0.50
N ASP A 64 -2.44 11.20 1.59
CA ASP A 64 -2.98 11.33 2.93
C ASP A 64 -2.42 12.66 3.46
N GLU A 65 -3.19 13.74 3.33
CA GLU A 65 -2.74 15.11 3.61
C GLU A 65 -2.60 15.38 5.12
N ASP A 66 -3.41 14.75 5.98
CA ASP A 66 -3.44 15.00 7.41
C ASP A 66 -2.77 13.92 8.28
N GLY A 67 -2.45 12.77 7.69
CA GLY A 67 -1.64 11.72 8.31
C GLY A 67 -2.42 10.85 9.30
N ASP A 68 -3.73 10.66 9.07
CA ASP A 68 -4.58 9.84 9.93
C ASP A 68 -4.74 8.38 9.47
N ASP A 69 -3.96 7.99 8.46
CA ASP A 69 -3.94 6.64 7.87
C ASP A 69 -5.21 6.34 7.06
N TRP A 70 -5.94 7.38 6.61
CA TRP A 70 -6.95 7.28 5.57
C TRP A 70 -6.54 8.04 4.31
N PRO A 71 -6.68 7.44 3.13
CA PRO A 71 -6.38 8.14 1.88
C PRO A 71 -7.40 9.27 1.67
N ASP A 72 -6.95 10.39 1.12
CA ASP A 72 -7.77 11.57 0.83
C ASP A 72 -9.06 11.23 0.02
N ALA A 73 -9.04 10.14 -0.75
CA ALA A 73 -10.14 9.67 -1.58
C ALA A 73 -11.22 8.88 -0.82
N ALA A 74 -10.88 8.26 0.31
CA ALA A 74 -11.80 7.52 1.16
C ALA A 74 -12.15 8.27 2.45
N ASP A 75 -11.39 9.31 2.78
CA ASP A 75 -11.63 10.17 3.92
C ASP A 75 -12.70 11.25 3.64
N CYS A 76 -13.63 11.42 4.57
CA CYS A 76 -14.62 12.49 4.53
C CYS A 76 -14.08 13.83 5.06
N GLY A 77 -12.93 13.85 5.74
CA GLY A 77 -12.27 15.04 6.26
C GLY A 77 -10.77 15.13 5.97
N PRO A 78 -10.31 15.11 4.69
CA PRO A 78 -8.91 14.88 4.25
C PRO A 78 -7.92 16.03 4.54
N SER A 79 -8.18 16.78 5.60
CA SER A 79 -7.36 17.89 6.08
C SER A 79 -7.45 18.03 7.61
N ASP A 80 -8.13 17.08 8.27
CA ASP A 80 -8.43 17.05 9.69
C ASP A 80 -8.30 15.60 10.19
N PRO A 81 -7.19 15.26 10.86
CA PRO A 81 -6.87 13.89 11.26
C PRO A 81 -7.77 13.35 12.38
N GLU A 82 -8.79 14.10 12.80
CA GLU A 82 -9.84 13.65 13.72
C GLU A 82 -11.12 13.19 12.98
N ILE A 83 -11.26 13.48 11.68
CA ILE A 83 -12.43 13.18 10.87
C ILE A 83 -12.03 12.16 9.81
N TYR A 84 -12.38 10.90 10.07
CA TYR A 84 -12.07 9.78 9.19
C TYR A 84 -12.99 8.58 9.47
N PRO A 85 -13.16 7.64 8.53
CA PRO A 85 -14.07 6.54 8.75
C PRO A 85 -13.76 5.74 10.03
N CYS A 86 -14.78 5.51 10.87
CA CYS A 86 -14.65 4.91 12.21
C CYS A 86 -13.76 5.67 13.19
N SER A 87 -13.65 6.98 13.01
CA SER A 87 -12.99 7.85 13.96
C SER A 87 -13.40 7.56 15.40
N ARG A 88 -12.38 7.37 16.23
CA ARG A 88 -12.57 7.21 17.68
C ARG A 88 -13.00 8.53 18.34
N PHE A 89 -12.95 9.63 17.61
CA PHE A 89 -13.22 10.98 18.08
C PHE A 89 -14.69 11.38 17.99
N GLU A 90 -15.55 10.55 17.37
CA GLU A 90 -16.99 10.83 17.26
C GLU A 90 -17.65 11.21 18.59
N VAL A 91 -18.33 12.36 18.59
CA VAL A 91 -19.05 12.92 19.74
C VAL A 91 -20.53 13.13 19.38
N PRO A 92 -21.45 12.33 19.95
CA PRO A 92 -22.86 12.42 19.58
C PRO A 92 -23.47 13.80 19.88
N GLY A 93 -24.04 14.40 18.84
CA GLY A 93 -24.80 15.66 18.88
C GLY A 93 -23.95 16.92 18.88
N ASP A 94 -22.67 16.85 18.49
CA ASP A 94 -21.80 18.02 18.41
C ASP A 94 -21.85 18.73 17.03
N GLY A 95 -22.51 18.10 16.05
CA GLY A 95 -22.73 18.62 14.71
C GLY A 95 -21.65 18.21 13.69
N ILE A 96 -20.70 17.37 14.06
CA ILE A 96 -19.63 16.86 13.20
C ILE A 96 -19.74 15.33 13.13
N ASP A 97 -19.82 14.80 11.92
CA ASP A 97 -19.72 13.36 11.65
C ASP A 97 -18.23 13.03 11.52
N HIS A 98 -17.59 12.66 12.63
CA HIS A 98 -16.17 12.34 12.65
C HIS A 98 -15.91 10.95 12.07
N ASP A 99 -16.84 10.01 12.20
CA ASP A 99 -16.65 8.60 11.81
C ASP A 99 -17.13 8.26 10.39
N CYS A 100 -17.52 9.29 9.63
CA CYS A 100 -17.96 9.24 8.24
C CYS A 100 -19.11 8.24 7.99
N ASP A 101 -19.92 7.94 9.00
CA ASP A 101 -21.04 6.99 8.87
C ASP A 101 -22.34 7.64 8.34
N GLY A 102 -22.31 8.97 8.17
CA GLY A 102 -23.41 9.80 7.69
C GLY A 102 -24.34 10.29 8.81
N LEU A 103 -24.01 10.03 10.08
CA LEU A 103 -24.80 10.38 11.24
C LEU A 103 -23.92 11.00 12.34
N ASP A 104 -24.30 12.19 12.81
CA ASP A 104 -23.81 12.73 14.09
C ASP A 104 -24.54 11.99 15.23
N SER A 105 -23.97 10.88 15.69
CA SER A 105 -24.64 9.89 16.53
C SER A 105 -23.63 9.09 17.36
N GLN A 106 -24.09 7.98 17.96
CA GLN A 106 -23.13 7.12 18.65
C GLN A 106 -22.25 6.44 17.62
N ARG A 107 -20.92 6.56 17.82
CA ARG A 107 -19.91 5.90 17.02
C ARG A 107 -20.33 4.48 16.66
N THR A 108 -20.32 4.18 15.37
CA THR A 108 -20.53 2.83 14.90
C THR A 108 -19.18 2.20 14.58
N ASP A 109 -18.89 1.01 15.11
CA ASP A 109 -17.64 0.30 14.78
C ASP A 109 -17.70 -0.32 13.36
N VAL A 110 -18.50 0.25 12.46
CA VAL A 110 -18.80 -0.30 11.14
C VAL A 110 -17.84 0.28 10.11
N CYS A 111 -16.57 -0.08 10.24
CA CYS A 111 -15.63 0.02 9.14
C CYS A 111 -15.37 -1.37 8.64
N SER A 112 -15.30 -1.49 7.33
CA SER A 112 -15.20 -2.81 6.73
C SER A 112 -13.91 -3.52 7.11
N GLY A 113 -12.94 -2.97 7.88
CA GLY A 113 -11.73 -3.67 8.36
C GLY A 113 -10.82 -4.28 7.28
N ILE A 114 -11.29 -4.27 6.03
CA ILE A 114 -10.67 -4.66 4.80
C ILE A 114 -10.42 -3.35 4.09
N ASP A 115 -9.15 -2.98 4.06
CA ASP A 115 -8.67 -1.96 3.17
C ASP A 115 -9.16 -2.23 1.73
N PRO A 116 -9.92 -1.32 1.09
CA PRO A 116 -10.25 -1.44 -0.31
C PRO A 116 -9.06 -1.04 -1.22
N ASP A 117 -7.90 -1.69 -1.14
CA ASP A 117 -6.72 -1.34 -1.97
C ASP A 117 -6.23 0.12 -1.74
N TYR A 118 -6.03 0.55 -0.49
CA TYR A 118 -5.57 1.90 -0.14
C TYR A 118 -4.53 1.90 1.01
N PRO A 119 -3.31 2.43 0.77
CA PRO A 119 -2.16 2.25 1.65
C PRO A 119 -2.20 3.08 2.93
N ASP A 120 -1.73 2.43 3.98
CA ASP A 120 -1.46 2.96 5.32
C ASP A 120 0.07 3.14 5.44
N ALA A 121 0.60 4.29 5.83
CA ALA A 121 2.03 4.48 6.18
C ALA A 121 3.14 4.35 5.09
N LEU A 122 4.41 4.32 5.55
CA LEU A 122 5.62 4.24 4.73
C LEU A 122 6.08 2.79 4.54
N PRO A 123 6.60 2.41 3.37
CA PRO A 123 6.90 1.02 2.98
C PRO A 123 8.06 0.33 3.73
N ARG A 124 8.53 0.89 4.85
CA ARG A 124 9.75 0.41 5.54
C ARG A 124 9.58 0.08 7.02
N SER A 125 8.40 0.27 7.62
CA SER A 125 8.28 0.28 9.09
C SER A 125 7.36 -0.78 9.69
N CYS A 126 7.16 -1.91 9.04
CA CYS A 126 6.50 -3.05 9.67
C CYS A 126 7.41 -3.80 10.63
N GLY A 127 7.48 -3.32 11.87
CA GLY A 127 8.11 -4.06 12.97
C GLY A 127 9.29 -3.40 13.70
N GLU A 128 9.47 -2.08 13.62
CA GLU A 128 10.44 -1.35 14.45
C GLU A 128 9.80 -0.37 15.45
N GLU A 129 8.71 -0.77 16.10
CA GLU A 129 8.28 -0.15 17.36
C GLU A 129 9.00 -0.85 18.53
N GLY A 130 10.20 -0.37 18.84
CA GLY A 130 11.00 -0.72 20.01
C GLY A 130 11.65 0.49 20.67
#